data_AF-A0A8D8A6W8-F1
#
_entry.id   AF-A0A8D8A6W8-F1
#
_cell.length_a   1.000
_cell.length_b   1.000
_cell.length_c   1.000
_cell.angle_alpha   90.00
_cell.angle_beta   90.00
_cell.angle_gamma   90.00
#
_symmetry.space_group_name_H-M   'P 1'
#
loop_
_entity.id
_entity.type
_entity.pdbx_description
1 polymer ?
#
loop_
_entity_poly.entity_id
_entity_poly.type
_entity_poly.pdbx_seq_one_letter_code
_entity_poly.pdbx_strand_id
1 'polypeptide(L)'
;IMKGFCENLMDDLLRRMEQYANNLESLVEEKTEQLSMEKRRTEELLYQVLPRPVAQQLLAGEMVQPEQFECVTIYFSDIVGFTALCATSRPMEVVDFLNDLYSTFDRIIGFYDVYKVETIGDAYMVVSGLPERNGHDHAREIGLMSLAVLDAVKSFTIKHKPDQQLKIRIG
;
A
#
# COMPACT_ATOMS: atom_id res chain seq x y z
N ILE A 1 -21.92 -65.20 -25.77
CA ILE A 1 -20.52 -64.69 -25.68
C ILE A 1 -20.46 -63.16 -25.88
N MET A 2 -21.26 -62.57 -26.79
CA MET A 2 -21.21 -61.13 -27.09
C MET A 2 -21.86 -60.18 -26.04
N LYS A 3 -22.75 -60.68 -25.16
CA LYS A 3 -23.46 -59.86 -24.16
C LYS A 3 -22.57 -59.36 -23.01
N GLY A 4 -21.70 -60.22 -22.45
CA GLY A 4 -20.79 -59.84 -21.34
C GLY A 4 -19.55 -59.05 -21.77
N PHE A 5 -19.22 -59.01 -23.06
CA PHE A 5 -18.11 -58.18 -23.57
C PHE A 5 -18.52 -56.70 -23.68
N CYS A 6 -19.80 -56.42 -23.96
CA CYS A 6 -20.33 -55.07 -24.08
C CYS A 6 -20.57 -54.43 -22.70
N GLU A 7 -20.99 -55.21 -21.70
CA GLU A 7 -21.08 -54.76 -20.30
C GLU A 7 -19.71 -54.33 -19.74
N ASN A 8 -18.66 -55.15 -19.93
CA ASN A 8 -17.31 -54.81 -19.47
C ASN A 8 -16.71 -53.56 -20.17
N LEU A 9 -17.04 -53.33 -21.45
CA LEU A 9 -16.57 -52.14 -22.17
C LEU A 9 -17.31 -50.88 -21.73
N MET A 10 -18.62 -50.99 -21.51
CA MET A 10 -19.44 -49.89 -20.98
C MET A 10 -18.99 -49.49 -19.58
N ASP A 11 -18.68 -50.48 -18.72
CA ASP A 11 -18.16 -50.25 -17.37
C ASP A 11 -16.76 -49.59 -17.38
N ASP A 12 -15.87 -49.97 -18.31
CA ASP A 12 -14.56 -49.29 -18.44
C ASP A 12 -14.71 -47.85 -18.93
N LEU A 13 -15.63 -47.58 -19.87
CA LEU A 13 -15.93 -46.22 -20.33
C LEU A 13 -16.55 -45.36 -19.22
N LEU A 14 -17.50 -45.90 -18.46
CA LEU A 14 -18.09 -45.23 -17.29
C LEU A 14 -17.02 -44.89 -16.25
N ARG A 15 -16.15 -45.86 -15.92
CA ARG A 15 -15.04 -45.64 -14.97
C ARG A 15 -14.06 -44.57 -15.45
N ARG A 16 -13.74 -44.53 -16.75
CA ARG A 16 -12.91 -43.47 -17.33
C ARG A 16 -13.60 -42.11 -17.26
N MET A 17 -14.90 -42.03 -17.58
CA MET A 17 -15.65 -40.78 -17.48
C MET A 17 -15.72 -40.26 -16.04
N GLU A 18 -15.94 -41.13 -15.06
CA GLU A 18 -15.89 -40.76 -13.63
C GLU A 18 -14.50 -40.26 -13.23
N GLN A 19 -13.44 -40.93 -13.67
CA GLN A 19 -12.06 -40.46 -13.44
C GLN A 19 -11.80 -39.09 -14.07
N TYR A 20 -12.27 -38.85 -15.30
CA TYR A 20 -12.14 -37.55 -15.94
C TYR A 20 -12.93 -36.47 -15.21
N ALA A 21 -14.15 -36.77 -14.75
CA ALA A 21 -14.97 -35.84 -13.98
C ALA A 21 -14.30 -35.44 -12.66
N ASN A 22 -13.83 -36.43 -11.88
CA ASN A 22 -13.14 -36.18 -10.61
C ASN A 22 -11.83 -35.41 -10.80
N ASN A 23 -11.06 -35.74 -11.84
CA ASN A 23 -9.83 -35.02 -12.16
C ASN A 23 -10.11 -33.57 -12.58
N LEU A 24 -11.19 -33.35 -13.36
CA LEU A 24 -11.58 -32.01 -13.77
C LEU A 24 -12.08 -31.19 -12.58
N GLU A 25 -12.85 -31.79 -11.67
CA GLU A 25 -13.32 -31.16 -10.45
C GLU A 25 -12.14 -30.73 -9.56
N SER A 26 -11.18 -31.64 -9.32
CA SER A 26 -9.96 -31.32 -8.58
C SER A 26 -9.12 -30.22 -9.27
N LEU A 27 -9.02 -30.24 -10.59
CA LEU A 27 -8.31 -29.20 -11.34
C LEU A 27 -9.02 -27.84 -11.28
N VAL A 28 -10.35 -27.83 -11.34
CA VAL A 28 -11.16 -26.61 -11.20
C VAL A 28 -11.02 -26.05 -9.79
N GLU A 29 -11.04 -26.89 -8.76
CA GLU A 29 -10.82 -26.49 -7.37
C GLU A 29 -9.43 -25.86 -7.20
N GLU A 30 -8.37 -26.53 -7.67
CA GLU A 30 -6.99 -26.00 -7.63
C GLU A 30 -6.88 -24.65 -8.36
N LYS A 31 -7.48 -24.54 -9.56
CA LYS A 31 -7.46 -23.29 -10.33
C LYS A 31 -8.25 -22.17 -9.67
N THR A 32 -9.35 -22.51 -9.00
CA THR A 32 -10.17 -21.54 -8.26
C THR A 32 -9.42 -21.02 -7.04
N GLU A 33 -8.70 -21.89 -6.32
CA GLU A 33 -7.83 -21.49 -5.22
C GLU A 33 -6.67 -20.60 -5.69
N GLN A 34 -5.97 -20.99 -6.76
CA GLN A 34 -4.89 -20.18 -7.36
C GLN A 34 -5.40 -18.80 -7.77
N LEU A 35 -6.57 -18.74 -8.42
CA LEU A 35 -7.20 -17.48 -8.82
C LEU A 35 -7.57 -16.61 -7.60
N SER A 36 -8.10 -17.22 -6.55
CA SER A 36 -8.45 -16.53 -5.31
C SER A 36 -7.23 -15.92 -4.62
N MET A 37 -6.13 -16.67 -4.53
CA MET A 37 -4.87 -16.18 -3.98
C MET A 37 -4.29 -15.02 -4.78
N GLU A 38 -4.27 -15.13 -6.11
CA GLU A 38 -3.73 -14.09 -6.99
C GLU A 38 -4.61 -12.83 -6.97
N LYS A 39 -5.94 -12.99 -6.90
CA LYS A 39 -6.86 -11.87 -6.69
C LYS A 39 -6.57 -11.14 -5.40
N ARG A 40 -6.47 -11.85 -4.26
CA ARG A 40 -6.16 -11.23 -2.97
C ARG A 40 -4.84 -10.48 -2.99
N ARG A 41 -3.80 -11.07 -3.59
CA ARG A 41 -2.48 -10.42 -3.72
C ARG A 41 -2.56 -9.15 -4.56
N THR A 42 -3.31 -9.18 -5.65
CA THR A 42 -3.52 -8.01 -6.53
C THR A 42 -4.25 -6.90 -5.78
N GLU A 43 -5.29 -7.24 -5.01
CA GLU A 43 -6.04 -6.28 -4.18
C GLU A 43 -5.16 -5.64 -3.10
N GLU A 44 -4.37 -6.45 -2.38
CA GLU A 44 -3.44 -5.96 -1.34
C GLU A 44 -2.42 -4.97 -1.91
N LEU A 45 -1.85 -5.26 -3.08
CA LEU A 45 -0.93 -4.35 -3.76
C LEU A 45 -1.63 -3.06 -4.21
N LEU A 46 -2.87 -3.16 -4.68
CA LEU A 46 -3.63 -1.99 -5.11
C LEU A 46 -3.88 -1.02 -3.94
N TYR A 47 -4.20 -1.55 -2.75
CA TYR A 47 -4.38 -0.75 -1.54
C TYR A 47 -3.09 -0.12 -0.99
N GLN A 48 -1.91 -0.60 -1.41
CA GLN A 48 -0.64 0.02 -1.05
C GLN A 48 -0.34 1.27 -1.89
N VAL A 49 -0.91 1.35 -3.10
CA VAL A 49 -0.65 2.44 -4.05
C VAL A 49 -1.80 3.43 -4.10
N LEU A 50 -3.05 2.97 -3.90
CA LEU A 50 -4.24 3.78 -4.04
C LEU A 50 -5.08 3.78 -2.76
N PRO A 51 -5.80 4.88 -2.47
CA PRO A 51 -6.74 4.89 -1.37
C PRO A 51 -7.86 3.88 -1.61
N ARG A 52 -8.35 3.23 -0.54
CA ARG A 52 -9.34 2.13 -0.62
C ARG A 52 -10.57 2.44 -1.48
N PRO A 53 -11.22 3.62 -1.38
CA PRO A 53 -12.39 3.91 -2.21
C PRO A 53 -12.07 3.91 -3.71
N VAL A 54 -10.91 4.43 -4.08
CA VAL A 54 -10.43 4.50 -5.48
C VAL A 54 -10.07 3.10 -5.98
N ALA A 55 -9.36 2.32 -5.17
CA ALA A 55 -9.01 0.94 -5.48
C ALA A 55 -10.25 0.06 -5.72
N GLN A 56 -11.29 0.21 -4.89
CA GLN A 56 -12.55 -0.52 -5.04
C GLN A 56 -13.30 -0.19 -6.34
N GLN A 57 -13.37 1.09 -6.73
CA GLN A 57 -13.97 1.49 -8.00
C GLN A 57 -13.21 0.88 -9.19
N LEU A 58 -11.88 0.90 -9.16
CA LEU A 58 -11.06 0.30 -10.21
C LEU A 58 -11.23 -1.22 -10.29
N LEU A 59 -11.31 -1.91 -9.15
CA LEU A 59 -11.59 -3.35 -9.08
C LEU A 59 -12.98 -3.70 -9.62
N ALA A 60 -13.96 -2.81 -9.45
CA ALA A 60 -15.29 -2.94 -10.02
C ALA A 60 -15.35 -2.63 -11.52
N GLY A 61 -14.24 -2.18 -12.13
CA GLY A 61 -14.19 -1.76 -13.54
C GLY A 61 -14.86 -0.41 -13.80
N GLU A 62 -15.07 0.38 -12.75
CA GLU A 62 -15.68 1.71 -12.81
C GLU A 62 -14.64 2.77 -13.15
N MET A 63 -15.08 3.86 -13.82
CA MET A 63 -14.22 5.02 -14.04
C MET A 63 -14.19 5.90 -12.80
N VAL A 64 -12.99 6.14 -12.26
CA VAL A 64 -12.77 7.06 -11.14
C VAL A 64 -12.98 8.50 -11.62
N GLN A 65 -14.06 9.12 -11.15
CA GLN A 65 -14.35 10.52 -11.45
C GLN A 65 -13.55 11.45 -10.53
N PRO A 66 -13.07 12.62 -11.01
CA PRO A 66 -12.50 13.63 -10.15
C PRO A 66 -13.51 14.09 -9.08
N GLU A 67 -13.09 14.11 -7.82
CA GLU A 67 -13.91 14.56 -6.70
C GLU A 67 -13.33 15.85 -6.09
N GLN A 68 -14.22 16.77 -5.71
CA GLN A 68 -13.85 18.01 -5.01
C GLN A 68 -14.06 17.83 -3.50
N PHE A 69 -13.05 18.17 -2.70
CA PHE A 69 -13.12 18.14 -1.24
C PHE A 69 -13.06 19.56 -0.67
N GLU A 70 -14.10 19.98 0.06
CA GLU A 70 -14.20 21.33 0.62
C GLU A 70 -13.39 21.50 1.93
N CYS A 71 -13.36 20.45 2.75
CA CYS A 71 -12.72 20.45 4.07
C CYS A 71 -11.54 19.49 4.06
N VAL A 72 -10.35 20.02 3.76
CA VAL A 72 -9.09 19.27 3.80
C VAL A 72 -8.00 20.10 4.46
N THR A 73 -7.03 19.43 5.06
CA THR A 73 -5.78 20.07 5.46
C THR A 73 -4.62 19.27 4.93
N ILE A 74 -3.70 19.99 4.30
CA ILE A 74 -2.52 19.41 3.69
C ILE A 74 -1.32 19.80 4.55
N TYR A 75 -0.49 18.82 4.85
CA TYR A 75 0.81 18.95 5.46
C TYR A 75 1.88 18.80 4.40
N PHE A 76 2.82 19.73 4.38
CA PHE A 76 4.06 19.60 3.63
C PHE A 76 5.23 19.74 4.57
N SER A 77 6.22 18.87 4.43
CA SER A 77 7.52 19.07 5.08
C SER A 77 8.68 18.98 4.13
N ASP A 78 9.74 19.72 4.44
CA ASP A 78 10.98 19.81 3.67
C ASP A 78 12.20 19.69 4.60
N ILE A 79 13.27 19.03 4.14
CA ILE A 79 14.50 18.85 4.93
C ILE A 79 15.41 20.06 4.71
N VAL A 80 15.62 20.82 5.78
CA VAL A 80 16.44 22.04 5.69
C VAL A 80 17.90 21.69 5.42
N GLY A 81 18.39 22.12 4.26
CA GLY A 81 19.78 21.90 3.85
C GLY A 81 20.05 20.53 3.23
N PHE A 82 19.00 19.83 2.76
CA PHE A 82 19.12 18.51 2.13
C PHE A 82 20.13 18.48 0.98
N THR A 83 20.11 19.47 0.08
CA THR A 83 21.06 19.54 -1.05
C THR A 83 22.52 19.53 -0.58
N ALA A 84 22.84 20.26 0.50
CA ALA A 84 24.19 20.31 1.05
C ALA A 84 24.57 19.01 1.77
N LEU A 85 23.61 18.38 2.45
CA LEU A 85 23.79 17.06 3.05
C LEU A 85 24.13 16.03 1.96
N CYS A 86 23.32 15.97 0.90
CA CYS A 86 23.53 15.05 -0.22
C CYS A 86 24.85 15.29 -0.96
N ALA A 87 25.29 16.54 -1.10
CA ALA A 87 26.56 16.87 -1.73
C ALA A 87 27.80 16.33 -0.98
N THR A 88 27.65 16.02 0.32
CA THR A 88 28.75 15.55 1.19
C THR A 88 28.53 14.12 1.70
N SER A 89 27.53 13.41 1.19
CA SER A 89 27.19 12.04 1.57
C SER A 89 27.28 11.11 0.36
N ARG A 90 27.56 9.83 0.62
CA ARG A 90 27.50 8.81 -0.44
C ARG A 90 26.04 8.54 -0.80
N PRO A 91 25.73 8.17 -2.06
CA PRO A 91 24.36 7.89 -2.47
C PRO A 91 23.64 6.88 -1.56
N MET A 92 24.30 5.78 -1.18
CA MET A 92 23.70 4.79 -0.27
C MET A 92 23.42 5.33 1.12
N GLU A 93 24.28 6.22 1.65
CA GLU A 93 24.07 6.83 2.97
C GLU A 93 22.86 7.77 2.98
N VAL A 94 22.59 8.45 1.86
CA VAL A 94 21.40 9.29 1.68
C VAL A 94 20.14 8.44 1.61
N VAL A 95 20.17 7.33 0.87
CA VAL A 95 19.03 6.40 0.76
C VAL A 95 18.70 5.80 2.13
N ASP A 96 19.70 5.31 2.86
CA ASP A 96 19.50 4.74 4.20
C ASP A 96 18.92 5.79 5.16
N PHE A 97 19.43 7.02 5.11
CA PHE A 97 18.93 8.14 5.90
C PHE A 97 17.45 8.45 5.60
N LEU A 98 17.09 8.60 4.33
CA LEU A 98 15.70 8.87 3.93
C LEU A 98 14.78 7.73 4.33
N ASN A 99 15.22 6.48 4.16
CA ASN A 99 14.45 5.31 4.56
C ASN A 99 14.19 5.29 6.07
N ASP A 100 15.20 5.55 6.90
CA ASP A 100 15.05 5.64 8.35
C ASP A 100 14.10 6.77 8.77
N LEU A 101 14.23 7.93 8.12
CA LEU A 101 13.41 9.11 8.40
C LEU A 101 11.94 8.85 8.04
N TYR A 102 11.67 8.41 6.81
CA TYR A 102 10.31 8.14 6.36
C TYR A 102 9.69 6.94 7.06
N SER A 103 10.46 5.92 7.43
CA SER A 103 9.97 4.84 8.30
C SER A 103 9.56 5.33 9.68
N THR A 104 10.18 6.41 10.17
CA THR A 104 9.78 7.05 11.44
C THR A 104 8.49 7.84 11.25
N PHE A 105 8.34 8.56 10.14
CA PHE A 105 7.11 9.31 9.84
C PHE A 105 5.94 8.39 9.55
N ASP A 106 6.13 7.35 8.75
CA ASP A 106 5.12 6.33 8.44
C ASP A 106 4.57 5.67 9.72
N ARG A 107 5.42 5.49 10.75
CA ARG A 107 4.99 5.03 12.08
C ARG A 107 4.14 6.07 12.81
N ILE A 108 4.50 7.36 12.74
CA ILE A 108 3.78 8.45 13.41
C ILE A 108 2.41 8.66 12.78
N ILE A 109 2.34 8.73 11.45
CA ILE A 109 1.07 8.98 10.74
C ILE A 109 0.06 7.86 10.96
N GLY A 110 0.51 6.63 11.24
CA GLY A 110 -0.38 5.51 11.56
C GLY A 110 -1.23 5.69 12.83
N PHE A 111 -0.94 6.72 13.65
CA PHE A 111 -1.75 7.07 14.83
C PHE A 111 -2.78 8.18 14.57
N TYR A 112 -2.83 8.74 13.37
CA TYR A 112 -3.69 9.88 13.02
C TYR A 112 -4.57 9.53 11.82
N ASP A 113 -5.70 10.22 11.71
CA ASP A 113 -6.58 10.09 10.53
C ASP A 113 -6.02 10.93 9.38
N VAL A 114 -5.04 10.37 8.69
CA VAL A 114 -4.31 11.01 7.61
C VAL A 114 -3.98 10.02 6.49
N TYR A 115 -3.94 10.53 5.27
CA TYR A 115 -3.54 9.82 4.07
C TYR A 115 -2.20 10.37 3.55
N LYS A 116 -1.24 9.47 3.38
CA LYS A 116 0.04 9.75 2.71
C LYS A 116 -0.21 9.79 1.21
N VAL A 117 0.12 10.91 0.57
CA VAL A 117 -0.09 11.11 -0.86
C VAL A 117 1.08 10.52 -1.64
N GLU A 118 2.12 11.30 -1.85
CA GLU A 118 3.36 10.91 -2.54
C GLU A 118 4.50 11.76 -1.99
N THR A 119 5.73 11.25 -2.06
CA THR A 119 6.92 12.06 -1.73
C THR A 119 7.40 12.82 -2.97
N ILE A 120 7.83 14.07 -2.78
CA ILE A 120 8.40 14.90 -3.84
C ILE A 120 9.85 15.19 -3.46
N GLY A 121 10.77 14.33 -3.86
CA GLY A 121 12.18 14.44 -3.45
C GLY A 121 12.35 14.19 -1.95
N ASP A 122 12.86 15.18 -1.23
CA ASP A 122 12.98 15.20 0.24
C ASP A 122 11.72 15.73 0.95
N ALA A 123 10.69 16.10 0.18
CA ALA A 123 9.43 16.54 0.74
C ALA A 123 8.50 15.37 1.09
N TYR A 124 7.88 15.45 2.27
CA TYR A 124 6.89 14.49 2.77
C TYR A 124 5.51 15.16 2.83
N MET A 125 4.54 14.61 2.10
CA MET A 125 3.19 15.17 1.94
C MET A 125 2.14 14.24 2.53
N VAL A 126 1.28 14.81 3.38
CA VAL A 126 0.21 14.10 4.08
C VAL A 126 -1.05 14.96 4.04
N VAL A 127 -2.23 14.35 3.95
CA VAL A 127 -3.50 15.05 3.90
C VAL A 127 -4.47 14.42 4.89
N SER A 128 -5.31 15.25 5.53
CA SER A 128 -6.48 14.77 6.28
C SER A 128 -7.76 15.35 5.68
N GLY A 129 -8.87 14.61 5.81
CA GLY A 129 -10.13 14.88 5.10
C GLY A 129 -10.17 14.34 3.67
N LEU A 130 -9.17 13.55 3.27
CA LEU A 130 -9.03 12.84 2.00
C LEU A 130 -8.34 11.48 2.27
N PRO A 131 -8.72 10.38 1.60
CA PRO A 131 -9.86 10.22 0.70
C PRO A 131 -11.22 10.24 1.42
N GLU A 132 -11.22 10.00 2.73
CA GLU A 132 -12.42 9.98 3.56
C GLU A 132 -12.59 11.33 4.25
N ARG A 133 -13.82 11.86 4.20
CA ARG A 133 -14.16 13.14 4.82
C ARG A 133 -14.33 12.95 6.33
N ASN A 134 -13.64 13.76 7.13
CA ASN A 134 -13.71 13.73 8.59
C ASN A 134 -14.25 15.05 9.19
N GLY A 135 -15.10 15.76 8.44
CA GLY A 135 -15.76 16.97 8.92
C GLY A 135 -14.80 18.13 9.16
N HIS A 136 -14.62 18.53 10.42
CA HIS A 136 -13.71 19.61 10.83
C HIS A 136 -12.47 19.09 11.58
N ASP A 137 -12.31 17.77 11.69
CA ASP A 137 -11.20 17.15 12.42
C ASP A 137 -9.90 17.18 11.63
N HIS A 138 -9.94 17.35 10.30
CA HIS A 138 -8.76 17.37 9.42
C HIS A 138 -7.63 18.28 9.91
N ALA A 139 -7.96 19.49 10.37
CA ALA A 139 -6.97 20.45 10.85
C ALA A 139 -6.38 20.04 12.20
N ARG A 140 -7.18 19.42 13.07
CA ARG A 140 -6.75 18.88 14.37
C ARG A 140 -5.79 17.70 14.16
N GLU A 141 -6.14 16.78 13.28
CA GLU A 141 -5.32 15.60 12.96
C GLU A 141 -3.95 16.01 12.42
N ILE A 142 -3.92 16.92 11.42
CA ILE A 142 -2.65 17.44 10.88
C ILE A 142 -1.87 18.24 11.93
N GLY A 143 -2.53 19.06 12.75
CA GLY A 143 -1.87 19.85 13.79
C GLY A 143 -1.19 18.98 14.84
N LEU A 144 -1.86 17.94 15.34
CA LEU A 144 -1.29 17.00 16.31
C LEU A 144 -0.19 16.15 15.69
N MET A 145 -0.40 15.65 14.48
CA MET A 145 0.61 14.90 13.73
C MET A 145 1.88 15.72 13.51
N SER A 146 1.75 16.99 13.15
CA SER A 146 2.89 17.91 12.95
C SER A 146 3.74 18.07 14.21
N LEU A 147 3.09 18.17 15.38
CA LEU A 147 3.79 18.24 16.66
C LEU A 147 4.53 16.93 16.99
N ALA A 148 3.91 15.78 16.72
CA ALA A 148 4.53 14.48 16.93
C ALA A 148 5.74 14.26 16.00
N VAL A 149 5.63 14.68 14.73
CA VAL A 149 6.77 14.65 13.79
C VAL A 149 7.91 15.54 14.29
N LEU A 150 7.62 16.77 14.71
CA LEU A 150 8.65 17.66 15.26
C LEU A 150 9.36 17.07 16.48
N ASP A 151 8.62 16.37 17.34
CA ASP A 151 9.23 15.76 18.52
C ASP A 151 10.13 14.57 18.15
N ALA A 152 9.68 13.72 17.24
CA ALA A 152 10.48 12.60 16.74
C ALA A 152 11.79 13.07 16.07
N VAL A 153 11.73 14.14 15.28
CA VAL A 153 12.91 14.72 14.60
C VAL A 153 13.97 15.20 15.59
N LYS A 154 13.59 15.69 16.78
CA LYS A 154 14.57 16.09 17.81
C LYS A 154 15.43 14.94 18.30
N SER A 155 14.85 13.74 18.34
CA SER A 155 15.53 12.50 18.76
C SER A 155 16.17 11.74 17.60
N PHE A 156 15.96 12.19 16.36
CA PHE A 156 16.45 11.53 15.17
C PHE A 156 17.92 11.87 14.91
N THR A 157 18.76 10.84 14.79
CA THR A 157 20.19 10.98 14.50
C THR A 157 20.54 10.42 13.13
N ILE A 158 21.26 11.19 12.33
CA ILE A 158 21.72 10.77 11.01
C ILE A 158 22.92 9.83 11.21
N LYS A 159 22.78 8.53 10.92
CA LYS A 159 23.80 7.49 11.18
C LYS A 159 25.20 7.85 10.66
N HIS A 160 25.28 8.41 9.45
CA HIS A 160 26.56 8.76 8.80
C HIS A 160 27.06 10.18 9.14
N LYS A 161 26.27 10.98 9.87
CA LYS A 161 26.60 12.34 10.33
C LYS A 161 25.98 12.61 11.72
N PRO A 162 26.46 11.92 12.78
CA PRO A 162 25.82 11.96 14.10
C PRO A 162 25.86 13.34 14.78
N ASP A 163 26.84 14.18 14.44
CA ASP A 163 26.98 15.54 14.98
C ASP A 163 26.01 16.56 14.33
N GLN A 164 25.35 16.17 13.24
CA GLN A 164 24.42 17.04 12.52
C GLN A 164 22.99 16.78 12.98
N GLN A 165 22.38 17.79 13.60
CA GLN A 165 20.97 17.74 13.95
C GLN A 165 20.09 17.94 12.70
N LEU A 166 19.17 17.01 12.45
CA LEU A 166 18.17 17.12 11.41
C LEU A 166 17.23 18.30 11.70
N LYS A 167 16.94 19.11 10.68
CA LYS A 167 15.99 20.21 10.76
C LYS A 167 14.98 20.06 9.65
N ILE A 168 13.71 20.24 10.01
CA ILE A 168 12.59 20.12 9.09
C ILE A 168 11.77 21.39 9.15
N ARG A 169 11.30 21.82 7.98
CA ARG A 169 10.32 22.88 7.82
C ARG A 169 8.96 22.24 7.56
N ILE A 170 7.93 22.67 8.26
CA ILE A 170 6.55 22.22 8.08
C ILE A 170 5.71 23.42 7.60
N GLY A 171 4.83 23.18 6.63
CA GLY A 171 3.90 24.16 6.07
C GLY A 171 2.53 23.55 5.76
#